data_AF-B1N2L0-F1
#
_entry.id   AF-B1N2L0-F1
#
_cell.length_a   1.000
_cell.length_b   1.000
_cell.length_c   1.000
_cell.angle_alpha   90.00
_cell.angle_beta   90.00
_cell.angle_gamma   90.00
#
_symmetry.space_group_name_H-M   'P 1'
#
loop_
_entity.id
_entity.type
_entity.pdbx_description
1 polymer ?
#
loop_
_entity_poly.entity_id
_entity_poly.type
_entity_poly.pdbx_seq_one_letter_code
_entity_poly.pdbx_strand_id
1 'polypeptide(L)'
;MNSQIFGVLLEDVPLKEGLPLPVYDSLKYFKENPTLLETEGLFRIPGNMSVVNNLKKEYNEGKEVKLEGENIHTIASLFKLYFRELPDSLVTEENTDLFLVFIELDKIDKNQTIKKLQNVLKELPQVHLNVLKSLIGFLVQITEKSDLNKMDSRNLSLIFGPNIFNHQEALGLMFFFHY
;
A
#
# COMPACT_ATOMS: atom_id res chain seq x y z
N MET A 1 -19.11 14.29 -14.64
CA MET A 1 -18.65 13.21 -13.75
C MET A 1 -17.43 13.74 -13.01
N ASN A 2 -17.38 13.60 -11.68
CA ASN A 2 -16.18 13.97 -10.93
C ASN A 2 -15.09 12.95 -11.29
N SER A 3 -13.97 13.43 -11.83
CA SER A 3 -12.83 12.59 -12.23
C SER A 3 -11.80 12.40 -11.11
N GLN A 4 -12.09 12.91 -9.92
CA GLN A 4 -11.19 12.84 -8.78
C GLN A 4 -10.95 11.40 -8.33
N ILE A 5 -9.67 11.02 -8.21
CA ILE A 5 -9.20 9.66 -7.85
C ILE A 5 -8.46 9.66 -6.51
N PHE A 6 -7.70 10.71 -6.21
CA PHE A 6 -7.03 10.91 -4.93
C PHE A 6 -7.93 11.71 -3.98
N GLY A 7 -7.88 11.42 -2.67
CA GLY A 7 -8.68 12.16 -1.70
C GLY A 7 -10.17 11.77 -1.68
N VAL A 8 -10.51 10.58 -2.18
CA VAL A 8 -11.89 10.06 -2.27
C VAL A 8 -11.93 8.62 -1.76
N LEU A 9 -13.11 8.17 -1.33
CA LEU A 9 -13.30 6.81 -0.81
C LEU A 9 -12.91 5.78 -1.86
N LEU A 10 -12.38 4.65 -1.40
CA LEU A 10 -11.87 3.60 -2.27
C LEU A 10 -12.99 2.94 -3.10
N GLU A 11 -14.21 2.95 -2.56
CA GLU A 11 -15.44 2.48 -3.20
C GLU A 11 -15.94 3.40 -4.31
N ASP A 12 -15.58 4.68 -4.27
CA ASP A 12 -16.12 5.72 -5.16
C ASP A 12 -15.28 5.92 -6.43
N VAL A 13 -14.14 5.23 -6.55
CA VAL A 13 -13.25 5.37 -7.70
C VAL A 13 -13.45 4.27 -8.75
N PRO A 14 -13.27 4.59 -10.05
CA PRO A 14 -13.26 3.58 -11.10
C PRO A 14 -12.14 2.57 -10.87
N LEU A 15 -12.46 1.29 -11.07
CA LEU A 15 -11.55 0.18 -10.87
C LEU A 15 -11.14 -0.46 -12.20
N LYS A 16 -9.88 -0.87 -12.27
CA LYS A 16 -9.32 -1.71 -13.33
C LYS A 16 -8.74 -2.96 -12.69
N GLU A 17 -9.25 -4.12 -13.11
CA GLU A 17 -8.91 -5.42 -12.50
C GLU A 17 -9.08 -5.43 -10.97
N GLY A 18 -10.10 -4.72 -10.47
CA GLY A 18 -10.41 -4.63 -9.04
C GLY A 18 -9.52 -3.68 -8.23
N LEU A 19 -8.70 -2.85 -8.90
CA LEU A 19 -7.80 -1.89 -8.28
C LEU A 19 -8.03 -0.46 -8.81
N PRO A 20 -7.85 0.59 -8.00
CA PRO A 20 -7.79 1.96 -8.48
C PRO A 20 -6.66 2.17 -9.47
N LEU A 21 -6.85 3.07 -10.45
CA LEU A 21 -5.86 3.29 -11.52
C LEU A 21 -4.43 3.58 -11.03
N PRO A 22 -4.17 4.48 -10.04
CA PRO A 22 -2.80 4.74 -9.58
C PRO A 22 -2.11 3.50 -8.99
N VAL A 23 -2.89 2.63 -8.33
CA VAL A 23 -2.41 1.36 -7.76
C VAL A 23 -2.15 0.37 -8.88
N TYR A 24 -3.12 0.19 -9.78
CA TYR A 24 -3.03 -0.72 -10.92
C TYR A 24 -1.83 -0.40 -11.81
N ASP A 25 -1.71 0.85 -12.25
CA ASP A 25 -0.66 1.28 -13.19
C ASP A 25 0.73 1.15 -12.56
N SER A 26 0.87 1.52 -11.27
CA SER A 26 2.13 1.36 -10.55
C SER A 26 2.54 -0.12 -10.44
N LEU A 27 1.63 -0.99 -10.01
CA LEU A 27 1.91 -2.43 -9.87
C LEU A 27 2.20 -3.08 -11.23
N LYS A 28 1.46 -2.70 -12.27
CA LYS A 28 1.70 -3.13 -13.64
C LYS A 28 3.11 -2.71 -14.08
N TYR A 29 3.50 -1.47 -13.82
CA TYR A 29 4.82 -0.96 -14.17
C TYR A 29 5.95 -1.75 -13.51
N PHE A 30 5.84 -2.05 -12.20
CA PHE A 30 6.82 -2.91 -11.51
C PHE A 30 6.83 -4.35 -12.06
N LYS A 31 5.67 -4.90 -12.40
CA LYS A 31 5.56 -6.25 -12.97
C LYS A 31 6.22 -6.34 -14.34
N GLU A 32 6.11 -5.30 -15.16
CA GLU A 32 6.74 -5.20 -16.48
C GLU A 32 8.25 -4.91 -16.39
N ASN A 33 8.72 -4.40 -15.24
CA ASN A 33 10.13 -4.01 -15.01
C ASN A 33 10.67 -4.62 -13.69
N PRO A 34 10.78 -5.95 -13.58
CA PRO A 34 11.05 -6.63 -12.30
C PRO A 34 12.43 -6.30 -11.70
N THR A 35 13.41 -5.92 -12.52
CA THR A 35 14.74 -5.49 -12.05
C THR A 35 14.68 -4.23 -11.19
N LEU A 36 13.63 -3.41 -11.33
CA LEU A 36 13.45 -2.21 -10.50
C LEU A 36 13.20 -2.55 -9.02
N LEU A 37 12.76 -3.77 -8.71
CA LEU A 37 12.62 -4.24 -7.33
C LEU A 37 13.96 -4.35 -6.60
N GLU A 38 15.09 -4.37 -7.33
CA GLU A 38 16.44 -4.42 -6.78
C GLU A 38 16.99 -3.02 -6.45
N THR A 39 16.24 -1.95 -6.77
CA THR A 39 16.64 -0.56 -6.52
C THR A 39 16.84 -0.30 -5.03
N GLU A 40 18.04 0.12 -4.64
CA GLU A 40 18.36 0.45 -3.26
C GLU A 40 17.41 1.51 -2.68
N GLY A 41 16.84 1.22 -1.51
CA GLY A 41 15.96 2.14 -0.80
C GLY A 41 14.63 2.39 -1.50
N LEU A 42 14.15 1.44 -2.33
CA LEU A 42 12.80 1.50 -2.91
C LEU A 42 11.76 1.76 -1.81
N PHE A 43 10.81 2.67 -2.06
CA PHE A 43 9.86 3.22 -1.07
C PHE A 43 10.45 4.03 0.11
N ARG A 44 11.73 3.89 0.45
CA ARG A 44 12.39 4.73 1.46
C ARG A 44 12.80 6.09 0.89
N ILE A 45 13.46 6.09 -0.26
CA ILE A 45 13.96 7.31 -0.90
C ILE A 45 12.78 8.07 -1.53
N PRO A 46 12.62 9.38 -1.26
CA PRO A 46 11.57 10.18 -1.87
C PRO A 46 11.87 10.46 -3.34
N GLY A 47 10.82 10.47 -4.17
CA GLY A 47 10.90 10.90 -5.56
C GLY A 47 10.74 12.41 -5.73
N ASN A 48 10.67 12.85 -6.99
CA ASN A 48 10.43 14.25 -7.30
C ASN A 48 8.96 14.61 -7.04
N MET A 49 8.70 15.33 -5.93
CA MET A 49 7.32 15.67 -5.52
C MET A 49 6.58 16.58 -6.50
N SER A 50 7.27 17.40 -7.29
CA SER A 50 6.62 18.18 -8.34
C SER A 50 6.05 17.26 -9.43
N VAL A 51 6.79 16.22 -9.81
CA VAL A 51 6.30 15.22 -10.78
C VAL A 51 5.19 14.37 -10.17
N VAL A 52 5.33 13.93 -8.91
CA VAL A 52 4.26 13.20 -8.20
C VAL A 52 2.95 14.00 -8.21
N ASN A 53 3.01 15.29 -7.90
CA ASN A 53 1.83 16.15 -7.87
C ASN A 53 1.22 16.35 -9.27
N ASN A 54 2.05 16.40 -10.32
CA ASN A 54 1.59 16.46 -11.70
C ASN A 54 0.87 15.16 -12.10
N LEU A 55 1.46 13.99 -11.84
CA LEU A 55 0.84 12.69 -12.12
C LEU A 55 -0.48 12.51 -11.35
N LYS A 56 -0.52 12.88 -10.07
CA LYS A 56 -1.75 12.92 -9.26
C LYS A 56 -2.81 13.81 -9.92
N LYS A 57 -2.43 15.00 -10.39
CA LYS A 57 -3.34 15.93 -11.05
C LYS A 57 -3.91 15.31 -12.33
N GLU A 58 -3.08 14.66 -13.13
CA GLU A 58 -3.52 13.97 -14.35
C GLU A 58 -4.55 12.87 -14.05
N TYR A 59 -4.31 12.04 -13.03
CA TYR A 59 -5.29 11.07 -12.55
C TYR A 59 -6.61 11.73 -12.15
N ASN A 60 -6.56 12.80 -11.35
CA ASN A 60 -7.74 13.54 -10.90
C ASN A 60 -8.49 14.27 -12.02
N GLU A 61 -7.84 14.55 -13.14
CA GLU A 61 -8.45 15.13 -14.35
C GLU A 61 -8.97 14.04 -15.32
N GLY A 62 -8.83 12.76 -14.98
CA GLY A 62 -9.24 11.64 -15.82
C GLY A 62 -8.39 11.50 -17.09
N LYS A 63 -7.15 12.01 -17.07
CA LYS A 63 -6.21 11.88 -18.19
C LYS A 63 -5.53 10.51 -18.16
N GLU A 64 -5.06 10.09 -19.33
CA GLU A 64 -4.14 8.96 -19.42
C GLU A 64 -2.80 9.35 -18.77
N VAL A 65 -2.40 8.58 -17.75
CA VAL A 65 -1.12 8.78 -17.05
C VAL A 65 -0.11 7.76 -17.57
N LYS A 66 1.09 8.24 -17.91
CA LYS A 66 2.20 7.41 -18.39
C LYS A 66 3.31 7.40 -17.36
N LEU A 67 3.68 6.21 -16.90
CA LEU A 67 4.76 6.02 -15.93
C LEU A 67 6.09 5.69 -16.61
N GLU A 68 6.07 5.40 -17.92
CA GLU A 68 7.23 5.07 -18.71
C GLU A 68 8.23 6.24 -18.75
N GLY A 69 9.48 5.97 -18.39
CA GLY A 69 10.55 6.97 -18.35
C GLY A 69 10.60 7.78 -17.06
N GLU A 70 9.62 7.64 -16.16
CA GLU A 70 9.65 8.30 -14.86
C GLU A 70 10.63 7.65 -13.89
N ASN A 71 11.17 8.45 -12.96
CA ASN A 71 12.05 7.93 -11.92
C ASN A 71 11.28 6.97 -11.00
N ILE A 72 11.89 5.83 -10.68
CA ILE A 72 11.23 4.81 -9.85
C ILE A 72 10.86 5.29 -8.44
N HIS A 73 11.64 6.18 -7.83
CA HIS A 73 11.30 6.79 -6.55
C HIS A 73 10.11 7.74 -6.66
N THR A 74 9.90 8.37 -7.83
CA THR A 74 8.69 9.16 -8.13
C THR A 74 7.46 8.26 -8.18
N ILE A 75 7.53 7.15 -8.93
CA ILE A 75 6.42 6.17 -9.01
C ILE A 75 6.13 5.59 -7.62
N ALA A 76 7.17 5.20 -6.87
CA ALA A 76 7.02 4.70 -5.50
C ALA A 76 6.40 5.75 -4.55
N SER A 77 6.71 7.04 -4.75
CA SER A 77 6.14 8.13 -3.94
C SER A 77 4.68 8.39 -4.30
N LEU A 78 4.32 8.32 -5.58
CA LEU A 78 2.93 8.41 -6.05
C LEU A 78 2.09 7.25 -5.51
N PHE A 79 2.62 6.03 -5.55
CA PHE A 79 1.96 4.84 -5.02
C PHE A 79 1.65 4.98 -3.52
N LYS A 80 2.64 5.40 -2.71
CA LYS A 80 2.42 5.67 -1.28
C LYS A 80 1.43 6.80 -1.04
N LEU A 81 1.53 7.87 -1.83
CA LEU A 81 0.66 9.03 -1.72
C LEU A 81 -0.81 8.66 -1.89
N TYR A 82 -1.11 7.72 -2.79
CA TYR A 82 -2.49 7.26 -3.01
C TYR A 82 -3.13 6.75 -1.72
N PHE A 83 -2.47 5.82 -1.02
CA PHE A 83 -2.98 5.27 0.25
C PHE A 83 -3.09 6.32 1.34
N ARG A 84 -2.08 7.20 1.44
CA ARG A 84 -2.05 8.27 2.45
C ARG A 84 -3.21 9.26 2.32
N GLU A 85 -3.69 9.47 1.11
CA GLU A 85 -4.76 10.41 0.83
C GLU A 85 -6.14 9.76 0.75
N LEU A 86 -6.28 8.47 1.04
CA LEU A 86 -7.60 7.90 1.22
C LEU A 86 -8.27 8.58 2.42
N PRO A 87 -9.55 9.00 2.30
CA PRO A 87 -10.29 9.59 3.43
C PRO A 87 -10.37 8.62 4.62
N ASP A 88 -10.60 7.34 4.32
CA ASP A 88 -10.49 6.23 5.26
C ASP A 88 -9.25 5.40 4.92
N SER A 89 -8.50 4.96 5.93
CA SER A 89 -7.32 4.11 5.70
C SER A 89 -7.69 2.81 4.98
N LEU A 90 -6.74 2.26 4.22
CA LEU A 90 -6.96 1.01 3.46
C LEU A 90 -7.45 -0.13 4.35
N VAL A 91 -6.94 -0.24 5.56
CA VAL A 91 -7.56 -1.02 6.64
C VAL A 91 -8.37 -0.04 7.46
N THR A 92 -9.70 -0.17 7.44
CA THR A 92 -10.61 0.70 8.18
C THR A 92 -10.34 0.62 9.68
N GLU A 93 -10.79 1.62 10.44
CA GLU A 93 -10.64 1.67 11.90
C GLU A 93 -11.19 0.41 12.59
N GLU A 94 -12.43 0.01 12.24
CA GLU A 94 -13.08 -1.20 12.76
C GLU A 94 -12.23 -2.47 12.53
N ASN A 95 -11.60 -2.59 11.37
CA ASN A 95 -10.75 -3.73 11.07
C ASN A 95 -9.38 -3.60 11.74
N THR A 96 -8.86 -2.39 11.97
CA THR A 96 -7.55 -2.17 12.61
C THR A 96 -7.55 -2.62 14.07
N ASP A 97 -8.60 -2.33 14.82
CA ASP A 97 -8.78 -2.83 16.19
C ASP A 97 -8.70 -4.36 16.23
N LEU A 98 -9.32 -5.04 15.28
CA LEU A 98 -9.30 -6.50 15.21
C LEU A 98 -7.91 -7.03 14.83
N PHE A 99 -7.16 -6.33 13.97
CA PHE A 99 -5.76 -6.65 13.69
C PHE A 99 -4.88 -6.54 14.94
N LEU A 100 -5.03 -5.47 15.72
CA LEU A 100 -4.28 -5.24 16.95
C LEU A 100 -4.58 -6.34 17.98
N VAL A 101 -5.86 -6.67 18.19
CA VAL A 101 -6.28 -7.76 19.09
C VAL A 101 -5.64 -9.08 18.67
N PHE A 102 -5.55 -9.40 17.39
CA PHE A 102 -4.96 -10.66 16.93
C PHE A 102 -3.44 -10.70 17.01
N ILE A 103 -2.77 -9.55 16.86
CA ILE A 103 -1.32 -9.45 17.03
C ILE A 103 -0.95 -9.60 18.51
N GLU A 104 -1.74 -9.05 19.45
CA GLU A 104 -1.52 -9.31 20.88
C GLU A 104 -1.69 -10.80 21.25
N LEU A 105 -2.54 -11.52 20.51
CA LEU A 105 -2.76 -12.96 20.66
C LEU A 105 -1.66 -13.82 20.03
N ASP A 106 -0.68 -13.25 19.33
CA ASP A 106 0.50 -13.98 18.81
C ASP A 106 1.33 -14.64 19.93
N LYS A 107 1.08 -14.27 21.19
CA LYS A 107 1.62 -14.93 22.38
C LYS A 107 0.98 -16.29 22.71
N ILE A 108 -0.11 -16.69 22.04
CA ILE A 108 -0.94 -17.85 22.45
C ILE A 108 -0.93 -18.99 21.41
N ASP A 109 -1.16 -18.73 20.11
CA ASP A 109 -1.12 -19.75 19.03
C ASP A 109 -1.17 -19.12 17.61
N LYS A 110 -0.09 -19.24 16.85
CA LYS A 110 0.04 -18.69 15.48
C LYS A 110 -1.06 -19.16 14.52
N ASN A 111 -1.48 -20.42 14.59
CA ASN A 111 -2.51 -20.95 13.68
C ASN A 111 -3.89 -20.35 13.97
N GLN A 112 -4.18 -20.08 15.25
CA GLN A 112 -5.41 -19.39 15.63
C GLN A 112 -5.38 -17.93 15.22
N THR A 113 -4.24 -17.25 15.39
CA THR A 113 -4.03 -15.87 14.92
C THR A 113 -4.27 -15.76 13.42
N ILE A 114 -3.70 -16.67 12.62
CA ILE A 114 -3.93 -16.69 11.16
C ILE A 114 -5.41 -16.88 10.82
N LYS A 115 -6.11 -17.84 11.44
CA LYS A 115 -7.54 -18.07 11.19
C LYS A 115 -8.39 -16.85 11.54
N LYS A 116 -8.07 -16.17 12.64
CA LYS A 116 -8.76 -14.96 13.08
C LYS A 116 -8.55 -13.81 12.09
N LEU A 117 -7.30 -13.55 11.68
CA LEU A 117 -6.97 -12.58 10.65
C LEU A 117 -7.70 -12.87 9.33
N GLN A 118 -7.75 -14.13 8.91
CA GLN A 118 -8.50 -14.55 7.72
C GLN A 118 -9.99 -14.22 7.80
N ASN A 119 -10.60 -14.26 8.99
CA ASN A 119 -12.00 -13.89 9.14
C ASN A 119 -12.20 -12.37 9.06
N VAL A 120 -11.33 -11.58 9.68
CA VAL A 120 -11.38 -10.11 9.54
C VAL A 120 -11.19 -9.65 8.10
N LEU A 121 -10.30 -10.30 7.37
CA LEU A 121 -10.11 -10.03 5.94
C LEU A 121 -11.36 -10.33 5.10
N LYS A 122 -12.28 -11.20 5.56
CA LYS A 122 -13.55 -11.46 4.86
C LYS A 122 -14.62 -10.40 5.12
N GLU A 123 -14.50 -9.65 6.21
CA GLU A 123 -15.42 -8.56 6.54
C GLU A 123 -15.05 -7.26 5.81
N LEU A 124 -13.82 -7.14 5.29
CA LEU A 124 -13.42 -5.99 4.50
C LEU A 124 -14.28 -5.86 3.23
N PRO A 125 -14.66 -4.63 2.82
CA PRO A 125 -15.23 -4.40 1.50
C PRO A 125 -14.35 -5.00 0.41
N GLN A 126 -14.98 -5.53 -0.64
CA GLN A 126 -14.28 -6.29 -1.68
C GLN A 126 -13.11 -5.51 -2.31
N VAL A 127 -13.29 -4.20 -2.51
CA VAL A 127 -12.24 -3.33 -3.07
C VAL A 127 -11.06 -3.17 -2.11
N HIS A 128 -11.31 -2.95 -0.82
CA HIS A 128 -10.29 -2.90 0.22
C HIS A 128 -9.49 -4.20 0.27
N LEU A 129 -10.19 -5.35 0.25
CA LEU A 129 -9.54 -6.66 0.27
C LEU A 129 -8.66 -6.91 -0.96
N ASN A 130 -9.12 -6.51 -2.16
CA ASN A 130 -8.35 -6.66 -3.39
C ASN A 130 -7.09 -5.82 -3.37
N VAL A 131 -7.22 -4.55 -2.98
CA VAL A 131 -6.09 -3.62 -2.88
C VAL A 131 -5.10 -4.06 -1.82
N LEU A 132 -5.56 -4.51 -0.65
CA LEU A 132 -4.71 -5.02 0.42
C LEU A 132 -3.95 -6.28 -0.01
N LYS A 133 -4.62 -7.25 -0.65
CA LYS A 133 -3.96 -8.46 -1.17
C LYS A 133 -2.88 -8.13 -2.19
N SER A 134 -3.18 -7.25 -3.15
CA SER A 134 -2.21 -6.82 -4.17
C SER A 134 -1.04 -6.07 -3.55
N LEU A 135 -1.29 -5.20 -2.57
CA LEU A 135 -0.24 -4.50 -1.84
C LEU A 135 0.66 -5.48 -1.08
N ILE A 136 0.10 -6.35 -0.25
CA ILE A 136 0.89 -7.30 0.56
C ILE A 136 1.68 -8.24 -0.35
N GLY A 137 1.07 -8.79 -1.41
CA GLY A 137 1.76 -9.64 -2.36
C GLY A 137 2.90 -8.91 -3.09
N PHE A 138 2.76 -7.62 -3.34
CA PHE A 138 3.81 -6.79 -3.91
C PHE A 138 4.94 -6.49 -2.91
N LEU A 139 4.62 -6.17 -1.65
CA LEU A 139 5.63 -5.96 -0.60
C LEU A 139 6.46 -7.23 -0.35
N VAL A 140 5.86 -8.42 -0.40
CA VAL A 140 6.59 -9.69 -0.30
C VAL A 140 7.65 -9.81 -1.39
N GLN A 141 7.31 -9.52 -2.65
CA GLN A 141 8.26 -9.55 -3.77
C GLN A 141 9.44 -8.58 -3.57
N ILE A 142 9.22 -7.44 -2.92
CA ILE A 142 10.31 -6.51 -2.58
C ILE A 142 11.21 -7.11 -1.50
N THR A 143 10.63 -7.72 -0.45
CA THR A 143 11.42 -8.34 0.62
C THR A 143 12.28 -9.50 0.15
N GLU A 144 11.85 -10.23 -0.88
CA GLU A 144 12.63 -11.29 -1.53
C GLU A 144 13.91 -10.76 -2.21
N LYS A 145 13.99 -9.44 -2.45
CA LYS A 145 15.15 -8.73 -3.01
C LYS A 145 15.89 -7.89 -1.98
N SER A 146 15.63 -8.09 -0.69
CA SER A 146 16.18 -7.30 0.43
C SER A 146 17.71 -7.25 0.47
N ASP A 147 18.40 -8.29 0.01
CA ASP A 147 19.86 -8.29 -0.10
C ASP A 147 20.40 -7.22 -1.06
N LEU A 148 19.60 -6.85 -2.07
CA LEU A 148 19.94 -5.84 -3.08
C LEU A 148 19.33 -4.49 -2.73
N ASN A 149 18.01 -4.43 -2.55
CA ASN A 149 17.30 -3.17 -2.35
C ASN A 149 17.39 -2.62 -0.92
N LYS A 150 17.87 -3.42 0.05
CA LYS A 150 18.00 -3.08 1.49
C LYS A 150 16.68 -2.83 2.22
N MET A 151 15.57 -3.33 1.67
CA MET A 151 14.22 -3.18 2.20
C MET A 151 13.67 -4.52 2.66
N ASP A 152 13.86 -4.83 3.94
CA ASP A 152 13.23 -5.97 4.61
C ASP A 152 11.77 -5.64 5.03
N SER A 153 11.08 -6.66 5.58
CA SER A 153 9.69 -6.52 6.02
C SER A 153 9.50 -5.43 7.09
N ARG A 154 10.52 -5.23 7.95
CA ARG A 154 10.51 -4.21 9.01
C ARG A 154 10.63 -2.81 8.43
N ASN A 155 11.56 -2.60 7.50
CA ASN A 155 11.72 -1.32 6.83
C ASN A 155 10.46 -0.93 6.05
N LEU A 156 9.84 -1.90 5.36
CA LEU A 156 8.60 -1.67 4.63
C LEU A 156 7.40 -1.44 5.55
N SER A 157 7.29 -2.12 6.70
CA SER A 157 6.20 -1.90 7.65
C SER A 157 6.25 -0.51 8.28
N LEU A 158 7.44 0.00 8.59
CA LEU A 158 7.64 1.38 9.05
C LEU A 158 7.18 2.42 8.01
N ILE A 159 7.33 2.11 6.72
CA ILE A 159 6.96 3.01 5.64
C ILE A 159 5.46 2.91 5.33
N PHE A 160 4.92 1.71 5.16
CA PHE A 160 3.53 1.53 4.72
C PHE A 160 2.52 1.59 5.87
N GLY A 161 2.92 1.26 7.10
CA GLY A 161 2.04 1.28 8.27
C GLY A 161 1.19 2.55 8.39
N PRO A 162 1.80 3.76 8.40
CA PRO A 162 1.08 5.02 8.52
C PRO A 162 0.22 5.37 7.29
N ASN A 163 0.43 4.71 6.15
CA ASN A 163 -0.32 4.97 4.94
C ASN A 163 -1.53 4.03 4.78
N ILE A 164 -1.53 2.87 5.46
CA ILE A 164 -2.57 1.84 5.28
C ILE A 164 -3.42 1.59 6.52
N PHE A 165 -2.93 1.98 7.70
CA PHE A 165 -3.67 1.98 8.96
C PHE A 165 -3.94 3.40 9.40
N ASN A 166 -4.89 3.58 10.31
CA ASN A 166 -5.16 4.88 10.89
C ASN A 166 -3.92 5.38 11.67
N HIS A 167 -3.65 6.68 11.57
CA HIS A 167 -2.33 7.26 11.89
C HIS A 167 -1.92 7.09 13.37
N GLN A 168 -2.88 6.89 14.28
CA GLN A 168 -2.66 6.64 15.71
C GLN A 168 -2.27 5.18 16.00
N GLU A 169 -2.75 4.22 15.20
CA GLU A 169 -2.60 2.78 15.45
C GLU A 169 -1.38 2.18 14.75
N ALA A 170 -0.93 2.81 13.66
CA ALA A 170 0.32 2.47 12.98
C ALA A 170 1.52 2.46 13.94
N LEU A 171 1.55 3.38 14.92
CA LEU A 171 2.59 3.43 15.96
C LEU A 171 2.62 2.14 16.79
N GLY A 172 1.46 1.61 17.19
CA GLY A 172 1.35 0.37 17.94
C GLY A 172 1.96 -0.81 17.16
N LEU A 173 1.56 -0.98 15.90
CA LEU A 173 2.08 -2.02 15.01
C LEU A 173 3.60 -1.93 14.79
N MET A 174 4.16 -0.72 14.67
CA MET A 174 5.60 -0.50 14.52
C MET A 174 6.42 -1.00 15.72
N PHE A 175 5.86 -0.91 16.94
CA PHE A 175 6.48 -1.43 18.14
C PHE A 175 6.39 -2.95 18.26
N PHE A 176 5.42 -3.61 17.62
CA PHE A 176 5.27 -5.07 17.68
C PHE A 176 6.20 -5.83 16.73
N PHE A 177 6.52 -5.29 15.55
CA PHE A 177 7.55 -5.87 14.66
C PHE A 177 9.00 -5.70 15.19
N HIS A 178 9.17 -5.17 16.40
CA HIS A 178 10.47 -5.01 17.06
C HIS A 178 10.90 -6.20 17.95
N TYR A 179 10.11 -7.28 18.03
CA TYR A 179 10.43 -8.48 18.82
C TYR A 179 10.18 -9.78 18.05
#